data_AF-F7JKZ2-F1
#
_entry.id   AF-F7JKZ2-F1
#
_cell.length_a   1.000
_cell.length_b   1.000
_cell.length_c   1.000
_cell.angle_alpha   90.00
_cell.angle_beta   90.00
_cell.angle_gamma   90.00
#
_symmetry.space_group_name_H-M   'P 1'
#
loop_
_entity.id
_entity.type
_entity.pdbx_description
1 polymer ?
#
loop_
_entity_poly.entity_id
_entity_poly.type
_entity_poly.pdbx_seq_one_letter_code
_entity_poly.pdbx_strand_id
1 'polypeptide(L)'
;MDTYQKSEVDQNMKEKLIRFMQGRYGTDTLSKFLLICGLVVVLFSSFSSSDTVRMIWYVVGWALIIYCYYRMFSRNVTKRYAENQAFLARTYKMRSFFKQQLELMKQRRIYHIYTCPGCRQKIRIPRGKGKIEVRCPKCGVTFVKKS
;
A
#
# COMPACT_ATOMS: atom_id res chain seq x y z
N MET A 1 1.57 -31.91 -25.17
CA MET A 1 1.96 -32.64 -23.96
C MET A 1 2.97 -31.85 -23.11
N ASP A 2 3.71 -30.90 -23.70
CA ASP A 2 4.80 -30.17 -23.05
C ASP A 2 4.38 -29.12 -22.00
N THR A 3 3.15 -28.60 -22.10
CA THR A 3 2.62 -27.61 -21.15
C THR A 3 2.27 -28.21 -19.79
N TYR A 4 1.88 -29.49 -19.75
CA TYR A 4 1.54 -30.21 -18.52
C TYR A 4 2.80 -30.65 -17.76
N GLN A 5 3.83 -31.12 -18.48
CA GLN A 5 5.13 -31.45 -17.90
C GLN A 5 5.82 -30.22 -17.27
N LYS A 6 5.75 -29.07 -17.96
CA LYS A 6 6.30 -27.81 -17.46
C LYS A 6 5.55 -27.31 -16.22
N SER A 7 4.22 -27.40 -16.22
CA SER A 7 3.43 -26.99 -15.06
C SER A 7 3.68 -27.89 -13.85
N GLU A 8 3.88 -29.20 -14.03
CA GLU A 8 4.18 -30.15 -12.96
C GLU A 8 5.57 -29.93 -12.33
N VAL A 9 6.61 -29.69 -13.16
CA VAL A 9 7.95 -29.33 -12.68
C VAL A 9 7.90 -27.99 -11.92
N ASP A 10 7.14 -27.02 -12.41
CA ASP A 10 6.94 -25.74 -11.73
C ASP A 10 6.23 -25.90 -10.38
N GLN A 11 5.24 -26.80 -10.26
CA GLN A 11 4.59 -27.11 -8.98
C GLN A 11 5.57 -27.76 -8.00
N ASN A 12 6.35 -28.76 -8.44
CA ASN A 12 7.31 -29.47 -7.58
C ASN A 12 8.43 -28.54 -7.08
N MET A 13 8.92 -27.64 -7.93
CA MET A 13 9.90 -26.63 -7.53
C MET A 13 9.33 -25.61 -6.53
N LYS A 14 8.08 -25.18 -6.72
CA LYS A 14 7.38 -24.31 -5.77
C LYS A 14 7.20 -24.99 -4.42
N GLU A 15 6.80 -26.26 -4.39
CA GLU A 15 6.64 -27.01 -3.15
C GLU A 15 7.95 -27.14 -2.37
N LYS A 16 9.07 -27.41 -3.05
CA LYS A 16 10.40 -27.43 -2.43
C LYS A 16 10.77 -26.06 -1.83
N LEU A 17 10.48 -24.97 -2.54
CA LEU A 17 10.69 -23.61 -2.04
C LEU A 17 9.79 -23.29 -0.84
N ILE A 18 8.52 -23.71 -0.86
CA ILE A 18 7.58 -23.53 0.26
C ILE A 18 8.05 -24.31 1.48
N ARG A 19 8.43 -25.58 1.32
CA ARG A 19 9.00 -26.42 2.39
C ARG A 19 10.30 -25.84 2.94
N PHE A 20 11.13 -25.24 2.10
CA PHE A 20 12.30 -24.51 2.57
C PHE A 20 11.87 -23.28 3.40
N MET A 21 10.89 -22.50 2.97
CA MET A 21 10.43 -21.32 3.70
C MET A 21 9.62 -21.65 4.98
N GLN A 22 9.20 -22.90 5.17
CA GLN A 22 8.53 -23.34 6.41
C GLN A 22 9.44 -23.14 7.63
N GLY A 23 8.92 -22.45 8.65
CA GLY A 23 9.66 -22.12 9.88
C GLY A 23 10.58 -20.90 9.79
N ARG A 24 10.59 -20.16 8.66
CA ARG A 24 11.24 -18.85 8.54
C ARG A 24 10.21 -17.73 8.60
N TYR A 25 10.65 -16.52 8.95
CA TYR A 25 9.75 -15.37 9.12
C TYR A 25 9.08 -14.93 7.81
N GLY A 26 9.83 -14.94 6.69
CA GLY A 26 9.30 -14.55 5.39
C GLY A 26 9.26 -13.03 5.16
N THR A 27 8.38 -12.57 4.26
CA THR A 27 8.27 -11.15 3.89
C THR A 27 7.27 -10.41 4.78
N ASP A 28 7.72 -9.33 5.42
CA ASP A 28 6.89 -8.48 6.27
C ASP A 28 6.83 -7.02 5.79
N THR A 29 6.05 -6.19 6.49
CA THR A 29 5.83 -4.80 6.07
C THR A 29 7.09 -3.94 6.19
N LEU A 30 7.91 -4.17 7.21
CA LEU A 30 9.20 -3.50 7.37
C LEU A 30 10.21 -4.01 6.32
N SER A 31 10.25 -5.31 6.03
CA SER A 31 11.09 -5.85 4.93
C SER A 31 10.72 -5.25 3.57
N LYS A 32 9.43 -5.14 3.23
CA LYS A 32 8.98 -4.47 2.00
C LYS A 32 9.42 -3.01 1.95
N PHE A 33 9.30 -2.30 3.07
CA PHE A 33 9.76 -0.91 3.18
C PHE A 33 11.27 -0.81 2.96
N LEU A 34 12.08 -1.64 3.64
CA LEU A 34 13.53 -1.67 3.49
C LEU A 34 13.97 -2.00 2.06
N LEU A 35 13.28 -2.94 1.40
CA LEU A 35 13.57 -3.31 0.02
C LEU A 35 13.27 -2.16 -0.95
N ILE A 36 12.11 -1.50 -0.79
CA ILE A 36 11.76 -0.32 -1.61
C ILE A 36 12.74 0.83 -1.34
N CYS A 37 13.06 1.12 -0.07
CA CYS A 37 14.03 2.14 0.29
C CYS A 37 15.42 1.85 -0.28
N GLY A 38 15.90 0.61 -0.18
CA GLY A 38 17.16 0.19 -0.76
C GLY A 38 17.18 0.38 -2.27
N LEU A 39 16.11 -0.04 -2.97
CA LEU A 39 15.99 0.16 -4.41
C LEU A 39 15.97 1.65 -4.79
N VAL A 40 15.21 2.47 -4.08
CA VAL A 40 15.17 3.94 -4.31
C VAL A 40 16.54 4.55 -4.09
N VAL A 41 17.25 4.16 -3.03
CA VAL A 41 18.61 4.65 -2.74
C VAL A 41 19.59 4.27 -3.87
N VAL A 42 19.53 3.03 -4.36
CA VAL A 42 20.36 2.59 -5.49
C VAL A 42 20.03 3.40 -6.75
N LEU A 43 18.75 3.63 -7.06
CA LEU A 43 18.33 4.41 -8.23
C LEU A 43 18.73 5.89 -8.12
N PHE A 44 18.60 6.49 -6.94
CA PHE A 44 19.00 7.88 -6.69
C PHE A 44 20.50 8.07 -6.60
N SER A 45 21.28 7.00 -6.38
CA SER A 45 22.75 7.09 -6.34
C SER A 45 23.31 7.69 -7.64
N SER A 46 22.69 7.40 -8.78
CA SER A 46 23.07 7.92 -10.10
C SER A 46 22.81 9.41 -10.31
N PHE A 47 21.96 10.03 -9.49
CA PHE A 47 21.67 11.47 -9.60
C PHE A 47 22.74 12.34 -8.92
N SER A 48 23.66 11.74 -8.15
CA SER A 48 24.73 12.47 -7.46
C SER A 48 25.89 12.79 -8.39
N SER A 49 26.27 14.08 -8.48
CA SER A 49 27.32 14.56 -9.38
C SER A 49 28.75 14.18 -8.95
N SER A 50 28.96 13.83 -7.68
CA SER A 50 30.27 13.40 -7.17
C SER A 50 30.40 11.88 -7.12
N ASP A 51 31.50 11.36 -7.69
CA ASP A 51 31.75 9.92 -7.79
C ASP A 51 31.85 9.22 -6.43
N THR A 52 32.41 9.91 -5.42
CA THR A 52 32.54 9.40 -4.05
C THR A 52 31.18 9.23 -3.37
N VAL A 53 30.30 10.23 -3.49
CA VAL A 53 28.96 10.20 -2.92
C VAL A 53 28.12 9.11 -3.60
N ARG A 54 28.22 9.00 -4.93
CA ARG A 54 27.56 7.93 -5.70
C ARG A 54 27.96 6.54 -5.19
N MET A 55 29.25 6.29 -4.98
CA MET A 55 29.74 5.00 -4.47
C MET A 55 29.21 4.70 -3.05
N ILE A 56 29.20 5.69 -2.16
CA ILE A 56 28.69 5.53 -0.79
C ILE A 56 27.20 5.16 -0.82
N TRP A 57 26.37 5.90 -1.54
CA TRP A 57 24.93 5.61 -1.64
C TRP A 57 24.66 4.24 -2.27
N TYR A 58 25.44 3.86 -3.27
CA TYR A 58 25.32 2.54 -3.89
C TYR A 58 25.60 1.41 -2.90
N VAL A 59 26.69 1.51 -2.13
CA VAL A 59 27.05 0.53 -1.10
C VAL A 59 25.99 0.48 0.00
N VAL A 60 25.50 1.63 0.46
CA VAL A 60 24.43 1.71 1.47
C VAL A 60 23.14 1.06 0.96
N GLY A 61 22.77 1.31 -0.30
CA GLY A 61 21.60 0.69 -0.94
C GLY A 61 21.71 -0.83 -0.99
N TRP A 62 22.85 -1.36 -1.42
CA TRP A 62 23.11 -2.80 -1.40
C TRP A 62 23.13 -3.39 0.01
N ALA A 63 23.73 -2.69 0.98
CA ALA A 63 23.74 -3.14 2.37
C ALA A 63 22.31 -3.26 2.94
N LEU A 64 21.41 -2.30 2.62
CA LEU A 64 20.00 -2.37 3.03
C LEU A 64 19.27 -3.56 2.41
N ILE A 65 19.52 -3.85 1.13
CA ILE A 65 18.94 -4.99 0.43
C ILE A 65 19.44 -6.31 1.03
N ILE A 66 20.76 -6.45 1.24
CA ILE A 66 21.36 -7.64 1.86
C ILE A 66 20.81 -7.85 3.27
N TYR A 67 20.71 -6.78 4.06
CA TYR A 67 20.11 -6.84 5.40
C TYR A 67 18.64 -7.27 5.36
N CYS A 68 17.87 -6.80 4.38
CA CYS A 68 16.49 -7.24 4.17
C CYS A 68 16.41 -8.75 3.90
N TYR A 69 17.28 -9.29 3.04
CA TYR A 69 17.33 -10.74 2.79
C TYR A 69 17.73 -11.51 4.04
N TYR A 70 18.76 -11.07 4.76
CA TYR A 70 19.15 -11.68 6.03
C TYR A 70 17.99 -11.74 7.04
N ARG A 71 17.20 -10.66 7.16
CA ARG A 71 16.01 -10.60 8.01
C ARG A 71 14.95 -11.62 7.57
N MET A 72 14.69 -11.75 6.27
CA MET A 72 13.70 -12.67 5.72
C MET A 72 14.03 -14.13 6.01
N PHE A 73 15.32 -14.49 6.01
CA PHE A 73 15.79 -15.85 6.29
C PHE A 73 16.00 -16.15 7.79
N SER A 74 15.79 -15.18 8.68
CA SER A 74 15.96 -15.36 10.12
C SER A 74 14.94 -16.36 10.69
N ARG A 75 15.41 -17.27 11.56
CA ARG A 75 14.58 -18.24 12.29
C ARG A 75 13.89 -17.64 13.54
N ASN A 76 14.33 -16.47 14.02
CA ASN A 76 13.79 -15.85 15.22
C ASN A 76 12.50 -15.05 14.96
N VAL A 77 11.41 -15.77 14.63
CA VAL A 77 10.11 -15.21 14.23
C VAL A 77 9.55 -14.21 15.26
N THR A 78 9.56 -14.55 16.55
CA THR A 78 8.96 -13.71 17.61
C THR A 78 9.63 -12.34 17.72
N LYS A 79 10.97 -12.30 17.70
CA LYS A 79 11.73 -11.04 17.77
C LYS A 79 11.48 -10.18 16.52
N ARG A 80 11.50 -10.80 15.33
CA ARG A 80 11.25 -10.09 14.06
C ARG A 80 9.81 -9.57 13.96
N TYR A 81 8.85 -10.31 14.51
CA TYR A 81 7.47 -9.87 14.62
C TYR A 81 7.32 -8.65 15.53
N ALA A 82 7.95 -8.66 16.71
CA ALA A 82 7.95 -7.52 17.61
C ALA A 82 8.54 -6.25 16.97
N GLU A 83 9.65 -6.37 16.23
CA GLU A 83 10.23 -5.27 15.46
C GLU A 83 9.27 -4.72 14.40
N ASN A 84 8.58 -5.60 13.67
CA ASN A 84 7.58 -5.17 12.69
C ASN A 84 6.39 -4.49 13.37
N GLN A 85 5.93 -4.97 14.52
CA GLN A 85 4.85 -4.31 15.27
C GLN A 85 5.25 -2.92 15.78
N ALA A 86 6.47 -2.76 16.30
CA ALA A 86 7.00 -1.46 16.69
C ALA A 86 7.06 -0.49 15.48
N PHE A 87 7.47 -0.99 14.31
CA PHE A 87 7.47 -0.21 13.07
C PHE A 87 6.05 0.18 12.63
N LEU A 88 5.09 -0.74 12.69
CA LEU A 88 3.69 -0.48 12.37
C LEU A 88 3.08 0.56 13.31
N ALA A 89 3.33 0.45 14.61
CA ALA A 89 2.88 1.41 15.61
C ALA A 89 3.49 2.80 15.35
N ARG A 90 4.80 2.89 15.08
CA ARG A 90 5.48 4.16 14.80
C ARG A 90 4.96 4.83 13.52
N THR A 91 4.67 4.04 12.50
CA THR A 91 4.16 4.55 11.21
C THR A 91 2.65 4.69 11.15
N TYR A 92 1.92 4.31 12.22
CA TYR A 92 0.46 4.26 12.25
C TYR A 92 -0.17 5.61 11.91
N LYS A 93 0.27 6.68 12.58
CA LYS A 93 -0.31 8.04 12.42
C LYS A 93 -0.18 8.56 10.99
N MET A 94 0.97 8.33 10.35
CA MET A 94 1.18 8.75 8.97
C MET A 94 0.31 7.93 8.02
N ARG A 95 0.31 6.60 8.18
CA ARG A 95 -0.48 5.70 7.32
C ARG A 95 -1.97 5.95 7.43
N SER A 96 -2.49 6.14 8.64
CA SER A 96 -3.91 6.42 8.86
C SER A 96 -4.31 7.75 8.26
N PHE A 97 -3.46 8.78 8.36
CA PHE A 97 -3.69 10.07 7.71
C PHE A 97 -3.74 9.93 6.18
N PHE A 98 -2.74 9.32 5.54
CA PHE A 98 -2.75 9.11 4.09
C PHE A 98 -3.94 8.28 3.61
N LYS A 99 -4.28 7.21 4.35
CA LYS A 99 -5.46 6.40 4.05
C LYS A 99 -6.74 7.24 4.14
N GLN A 100 -6.88 8.05 5.18
CA GLN A 100 -8.04 8.94 5.33
C GLN A 100 -8.12 9.96 4.19
N GLN A 101 -7.01 10.59 3.80
CA GLN A 101 -6.98 11.53 2.68
C GLN A 101 -7.35 10.84 1.36
N LEU A 102 -6.82 9.64 1.11
CA LEU A 102 -7.14 8.87 -0.09
C LEU A 102 -8.63 8.50 -0.13
N GLU A 103 -9.20 8.04 0.99
CA GLU A 103 -10.63 7.73 1.08
C GLU A 103 -11.50 8.97 0.90
N LEU A 104 -11.12 10.11 1.48
CA LEU A 104 -11.81 11.38 1.24
C LEU A 104 -11.74 11.79 -0.24
N MET A 105 -10.61 11.62 -0.91
CA MET A 105 -10.47 11.88 -2.34
C MET A 105 -11.34 10.94 -3.19
N LYS A 106 -11.40 9.65 -2.87
CA LYS A 106 -12.30 8.70 -3.53
C LYS A 106 -13.76 9.11 -3.33
N GLN A 107 -14.16 9.45 -2.11
CA GLN A 107 -15.51 9.92 -1.81
C GLN A 107 -15.88 11.20 -2.58
N ARG A 108 -14.95 12.14 -2.76
CA ARG A 108 -15.18 13.35 -3.59
C ARG A 108 -15.44 13.02 -5.05
N ARG A 109 -14.85 11.95 -5.59
CA ARG A 109 -15.13 11.48 -6.96
C ARG A 109 -16.47 10.76 -7.07
N ILE A 110 -16.86 10.01 -6.03
CA ILE A 110 -18.08 9.19 -6.06
C ILE A 110 -19.33 10.00 -5.72
N TYR A 111 -19.22 11.03 -4.87
CA TYR A 111 -20.38 11.77 -4.37
C TYR A 111 -20.32 13.27 -4.71
N HIS A 112 -21.48 13.86 -4.99
CA HIS A 112 -21.76 15.28 -4.84
C HIS A 112 -22.47 15.51 -3.50
N ILE A 113 -22.10 16.61 -2.83
CA ILE A 113 -22.75 17.03 -1.59
C ILE A 113 -23.61 18.24 -1.94
N TYR A 114 -24.93 18.08 -1.91
CA TYR A 114 -25.86 19.19 -2.08
C TYR A 114 -26.45 19.60 -0.75
N THR A 115 -26.75 20.89 -0.62
CA THR A 115 -27.43 21.45 0.53
C THR A 115 -28.92 21.56 0.23
N CYS A 116 -29.74 21.02 1.12
CA CYS A 116 -31.20 21.15 1.01
C CYS A 116 -31.62 22.63 1.14
N PRO A 117 -32.47 23.17 0.25
CA PRO A 117 -32.90 24.56 0.30
C PRO A 117 -33.77 24.88 1.53
N GLY A 118 -34.60 23.93 2.00
CA GLY A 118 -35.47 24.14 3.17
C GLY A 118 -34.72 24.09 4.51
N CYS A 119 -34.11 22.94 4.83
CA CYS A 119 -33.52 22.70 6.16
C CYS A 119 -31.98 22.83 6.24
N ARG A 120 -31.31 23.16 5.13
CA ARG A 120 -29.83 23.26 5.02
C ARG A 120 -29.06 21.98 5.35
N GLN A 121 -29.72 20.83 5.41
CA GLN A 121 -29.06 19.53 5.59
C GLN A 121 -28.20 19.18 4.35
N LYS A 122 -26.96 18.72 4.59
CA LYS A 122 -26.06 18.22 3.53
C LYS A 122 -26.44 16.79 3.16
N ILE A 123 -26.74 16.55 1.89
CA ILE A 123 -27.14 15.25 1.33
C ILE A 123 -26.03 14.77 0.38
N ARG A 124 -25.57 13.53 0.56
CA ARG A 124 -24.57 12.90 -0.31
C ARG A 124 -25.28 12.11 -1.40
N ILE A 125 -24.95 12.37 -2.65
CA ILE A 125 -25.57 11.76 -3.83
C ILE A 125 -24.49 11.23 -4.76
N PRO A 126 -24.61 10.00 -5.28
CA PRO A 126 -23.62 9.42 -6.19
C PRO A 126 -23.57 10.20 -7.52
N ARG A 127 -22.36 10.42 -8.05
CA ARG A 127 -22.13 11.09 -9.34
C ARG A 127 -22.57 10.23 -10.53
N GLY A 128 -22.80 10.85 -11.68
CA GLY A 128 -23.01 10.16 -12.97
C GLY A 128 -24.44 9.74 -13.26
N LYS A 129 -25.43 10.23 -12.49
CA LYS A 129 -26.85 9.91 -12.69
C LYS A 129 -27.61 10.93 -13.56
N GLY A 130 -26.94 11.97 -14.06
CA GLY A 130 -27.56 13.00 -14.91
C GLY A 130 -28.50 13.92 -14.13
N LYS A 131 -29.71 14.18 -14.64
CA LYS A 131 -30.74 14.95 -13.93
C LYS A 131 -31.43 14.04 -12.92
N ILE A 132 -31.39 14.42 -11.65
CA ILE A 132 -32.00 13.65 -10.55
C ILE A 132 -32.90 14.55 -9.71
N GLU A 133 -34.00 13.98 -9.24
CA GLU A 133 -34.84 14.58 -8.21
C GLU A 133 -34.34 14.11 -6.85
N VAL A 134 -33.91 15.05 -6.02
CA VAL A 134 -33.37 14.78 -4.69
C VAL A 134 -34.45 15.08 -3.67
N ARG A 135 -34.87 14.07 -2.90
CA ARG A 135 -35.76 14.23 -1.76
C ARG A 135 -34.96 14.38 -0.47
N CYS A 136 -35.20 15.44 0.29
CA CYS A 136 -34.55 15.62 1.58
C CYS A 136 -35.08 14.64 2.63
N PRO A 137 -34.21 13.88 3.34
CA PRO A 137 -34.67 12.97 4.40
C PRO A 137 -35.18 13.68 5.66
N LYS A 138 -34.81 14.95 5.86
CA LYS A 138 -35.16 15.72 7.07
C LYS A 138 -36.47 16.48 6.93
N CYS A 139 -36.67 17.20 5.82
CA CYS A 139 -37.84 18.05 5.62
C CYS A 139 -38.72 17.63 4.44
N GLY A 140 -38.43 16.52 3.77
CA GLY A 140 -39.25 15.97 2.68
C GLY A 140 -39.24 16.77 1.37
N VAL A 141 -38.72 18.00 1.35
CA VAL A 141 -38.68 18.85 0.15
C VAL A 141 -37.91 18.17 -0.98
N THR A 142 -38.49 18.19 -2.19
CA THR A 142 -37.86 17.68 -3.41
C THR A 142 -37.29 18.82 -4.24
N PHE A 143 -36.15 18.59 -4.87
CA PHE A 143 -35.53 19.57 -5.77
C PHE A 143 -34.70 18.87 -6.84
N VAL A 144 -34.68 19.42 -8.05
CA VAL A 144 -33.96 18.84 -9.19
C VAL A 144 -32.54 19.41 -9.25
N LYS A 145 -31.53 18.53 -9.31
CA LYS A 145 -30.13 18.91 -9.54
C LYS A 145 -29.53 18.00 -10.62
N LYS A 146 -28.48 18.50 -11.28
CA LYS A 146 -27.61 17.69 -12.13
C LYS A 146 -26.52 17.08 -11.24
N SER A 147 -26.45 15.75 -11.27
CA SER A 147 -25.49 14.87 -10.60
C SER A 147 -24.09 14.96 -11.18
#